data_AF-A0A453IUR8-F1
#
_entry.id   AF-A0A453IUR8-F1
#
_cell.length_a   1.000
_cell.length_b   1.000
_cell.length_c   1.000
_cell.angle_alpha   90.00
_cell.angle_beta   90.00
_cell.angle_gamma   90.00
#
_symmetry.space_group_name_H-M   'P 1'
#
loop_
_entity.id
_entity.type
_entity.pdbx_description
1 polymer ?
#
loop_
_entity_poly.entity_id
_entity_poly.type
_entity_poly.pdbx_seq_one_letter_code
_entity_poly.pdbx_strand_id
1 'polypeptide(L)'
;MQMWSNGASSMMWERYDEEVGSLAAAPLLTTSGLLEQLNVTRDTSDYLWYMTSVDVSPSEKFLQGGKPLSLSVQSAGHALHIFINGQLQGSASGTREDKRISYKGNVNLRAGTNKISLLSVACGLPNIGVHYETWNTGVNGPVVLHGLDEGSRDLTWQTWTYQVGLKGEQMNLNSLEGASSVEWMQGSLIAQNQMPLAWYRAYFDTPSGDEPLALDMGSMGKGQIWINGQSIGRYSLAYATGDCKDYSYTGSFRATKCQAGCGQPTQRWYHVPKSWLQPSRNLLVVFEELGGDTSKISLVKRSVSSVCADVSEFHPSIKNWQTESSGEAKPELRRSKVHLRCAPGQSISAIKFASFGTPSGTCGSFEQGECHSTKSQTVLEKCIGKQRCAVAISPDNFGGDPCPNVMKRVAVEAVCSPGT
;
A
#
# COMPACT_ATOMS: atom_id res chain seq x y z
N MET A 1 9.35 9.39 11.83
CA MET A 1 9.55 9.74 10.41
C MET A 1 8.55 10.81 10.07
N GLN A 2 8.97 11.89 9.42
CA GLN A 2 8.04 12.94 9.03
C GLN A 2 8.04 13.05 7.50
N MET A 3 6.83 13.16 6.95
CA MET A 3 6.61 13.46 5.55
C MET A 3 6.19 14.92 5.49
N TRP A 4 6.97 15.73 4.79
CA TRP A 4 6.69 17.15 4.61
C TRP A 4 6.13 17.35 3.21
N SER A 5 4.99 18.05 3.11
CA SER A 5 4.52 18.51 1.82
C SER A 5 5.53 19.53 1.28
N ASN A 6 5.89 19.41 0.01
CA ASN A 6 6.88 20.30 -0.58
C ASN A 6 6.38 21.73 -0.83
N GLY A 7 5.14 22.06 -0.46
CA GLY A 7 4.49 23.29 -0.91
C GLY A 7 4.46 23.44 -2.43
N ALA A 8 4.82 22.39 -3.18
CA ALA A 8 4.88 22.39 -4.63
C ALA A 8 3.45 22.57 -5.18
N SER A 9 3.35 23.41 -6.20
CA SER A 9 2.11 23.84 -6.87
C SER A 9 1.14 22.69 -7.11
N SER A 10 -0.14 22.96 -6.86
CA SER A 10 -1.27 22.08 -7.19
C SER A 10 -1.05 21.42 -8.55
N MET A 11 -0.99 20.09 -8.57
CA MET A 11 -0.94 19.33 -9.82
C MET A 11 -2.25 19.58 -10.56
N MET A 12 -2.15 20.06 -11.80
CA MET A 12 -3.31 20.15 -12.68
C MET A 12 -3.57 18.79 -13.28
N TRP A 13 -4.65 18.17 -12.84
CA TRP A 13 -5.04 16.84 -13.27
C TRP A 13 -5.90 16.88 -14.53
N GLU A 14 -5.74 15.86 -15.34
CA GLU A 14 -6.61 15.53 -16.47
C GLU A 14 -7.10 14.09 -16.30
N ARG A 15 -8.27 13.75 -16.84
CA ARG A 15 -8.92 12.46 -16.63
C ARG A 15 -9.39 11.80 -17.93
N TYR A 16 -9.26 10.49 -18.00
CA TYR A 16 -9.84 9.64 -19.05
C TYR A 16 -10.62 8.51 -18.36
N ASP A 17 -11.87 8.29 -18.77
CA ASP A 17 -12.73 7.25 -18.21
C ASP A 17 -12.49 5.91 -18.90
N GLU A 18 -12.20 4.88 -18.12
CA GLU A 18 -12.02 3.53 -18.66
C GLU A 18 -13.37 2.99 -19.15
N GLU A 19 -13.41 2.52 -20.39
CA GLU A 19 -14.65 2.02 -20.97
C GLU A 19 -14.98 0.61 -20.47
N VAL A 20 -16.15 0.47 -19.87
CA VAL A 20 -16.66 -0.84 -19.42
C VAL A 20 -17.36 -1.56 -20.56
N GLY A 21 -16.82 -2.72 -20.96
CA GLY A 21 -17.52 -3.61 -21.88
C GLY A 21 -17.57 -3.14 -23.34
N SER A 22 -16.65 -2.28 -23.79
CA SER A 22 -16.41 -2.08 -25.22
C SER A 22 -15.78 -3.37 -25.78
N LEU A 23 -16.53 -4.10 -26.63
CA LEU A 23 -16.04 -5.29 -27.34
C LEU A 23 -15.12 -4.94 -28.53
N ALA A 24 -14.74 -3.67 -28.69
CA ALA A 24 -14.49 -3.11 -30.01
C ALA A 24 -13.02 -3.14 -30.50
N ALA A 25 -12.04 -3.61 -29.72
CA ALA A 25 -10.63 -3.35 -30.07
C ALA A 25 -9.66 -4.55 -30.03
N ALA A 26 -9.97 -5.65 -29.37
CA ALA A 26 -9.05 -6.79 -29.22
C ALA A 26 -9.66 -8.09 -29.76
N PRO A 27 -8.86 -9.10 -30.17
CA PRO A 27 -9.38 -10.43 -30.44
C PRO A 27 -9.97 -10.99 -29.14
N LEU A 28 -11.29 -10.97 -29.04
CA LEU A 28 -12.02 -11.45 -27.88
C LEU A 28 -12.05 -12.98 -27.92
N LEU A 29 -11.57 -13.61 -26.86
CA LEU A 29 -11.72 -15.05 -26.67
C LEU A 29 -13.15 -15.32 -26.22
N THR A 30 -13.82 -16.27 -26.84
CA THR A 30 -15.17 -16.70 -26.46
C THR A 30 -15.20 -18.21 -26.25
N THR A 31 -15.77 -18.65 -25.13
CA THR A 31 -15.94 -20.07 -24.83
C THR A 31 -17.21 -20.31 -24.03
N SER A 32 -17.74 -21.52 -24.09
CA SER A 32 -18.74 -21.98 -23.12
C SER A 32 -18.02 -22.29 -21.80
N GLY A 33 -18.55 -21.78 -20.69
CA GLY A 33 -17.96 -21.97 -19.37
C GLY A 33 -16.96 -20.88 -18.94
N LEU A 34 -16.57 -20.96 -17.67
CA LEU A 34 -15.64 -20.04 -17.04
C LEU A 34 -14.19 -20.54 -17.16
N LEU A 35 -13.29 -19.64 -17.56
CA LEU A 35 -11.85 -19.90 -17.63
C LEU A 35 -11.13 -19.29 -16.41
N GLU A 36 -10.11 -19.99 -15.94
CA GLU A 36 -9.23 -19.51 -14.87
C GLU A 36 -8.40 -18.30 -15.36
N GLN A 37 -8.24 -17.29 -14.49
CA GLN A 37 -7.68 -15.99 -14.89
C GLN A 37 -6.22 -16.08 -15.33
N LEU A 38 -5.35 -16.75 -14.57
CA LEU A 38 -3.93 -16.84 -14.90
C LEU A 38 -3.68 -17.58 -16.22
N ASN A 39 -4.50 -18.58 -16.55
CA ASN A 39 -4.44 -19.29 -17.81
C ASN A 39 -4.78 -18.39 -19.01
N VAL A 40 -5.71 -17.44 -18.84
CA VAL A 40 -6.12 -16.50 -19.89
C VAL A 40 -5.17 -15.30 -19.98
N THR A 41 -4.82 -14.67 -18.85
CA THR A 41 -4.00 -13.46 -18.84
C THR A 41 -2.52 -13.74 -19.01
N ARG A 42 -2.05 -14.95 -18.66
CA ARG A 42 -0.61 -15.28 -18.57
C ARG A 42 0.18 -14.26 -17.74
N ASP A 43 -0.48 -13.69 -16.72
CA ASP A 43 0.07 -12.63 -15.85
C ASP A 43 0.54 -11.37 -16.60
N THR A 44 0.02 -11.12 -17.81
CA THR A 44 0.36 -9.91 -18.59
C THR A 44 -0.40 -8.67 -18.11
N SER A 45 -1.50 -8.86 -17.38
CA SER A 45 -2.25 -7.80 -16.69
C SER A 45 -2.91 -8.39 -15.43
N ASP A 46 -3.10 -7.53 -14.43
CA ASP A 46 -3.87 -7.85 -13.22
C ASP A 46 -5.36 -8.05 -13.52
N TYR A 47 -5.84 -7.53 -14.66
CA TYR A 47 -7.25 -7.39 -14.97
C TYR A 47 -7.72 -8.40 -16.01
N LEU A 48 -8.83 -9.08 -15.72
CA LEU A 48 -9.54 -9.91 -16.69
C LEU A 48 -11.04 -9.63 -16.65
N TRP A 49 -11.58 -9.23 -17.79
CA TRP A 49 -13.02 -9.10 -17.98
C TRP A 49 -13.65 -10.43 -18.34
N TYR A 50 -14.68 -10.83 -17.60
CA TYR A 50 -15.59 -11.93 -17.92
C TYR A 50 -16.93 -11.31 -18.34
N MET A 51 -17.32 -11.47 -19.59
CA MET A 51 -18.53 -10.85 -20.13
C MET A 51 -19.52 -11.89 -20.64
N THR A 52 -20.79 -11.74 -20.27
CA THR A 52 -21.88 -12.54 -20.83
C THR A 52 -23.13 -11.66 -20.99
N SER A 53 -24.16 -12.21 -21.62
CA SER A 53 -25.42 -11.52 -21.85
C SER A 53 -26.58 -12.37 -21.38
N VAL A 54 -27.58 -11.73 -20.79
CA VAL A 54 -28.81 -12.37 -20.31
C VAL A 54 -30.01 -11.65 -20.90
N ASP A 55 -30.85 -12.40 -21.59
CA ASP A 55 -32.14 -11.92 -22.06
C ASP A 55 -33.20 -12.05 -20.96
N VAL A 56 -33.91 -10.94 -20.75
CA VAL A 56 -34.96 -10.79 -19.75
C VAL A 56 -36.29 -10.55 -20.48
N SER A 57 -37.29 -11.38 -20.19
CA SER A 57 -38.62 -11.21 -20.78
C SER A 57 -39.27 -9.90 -20.29
N PRO A 58 -39.95 -9.13 -21.16
CA PRO A 58 -40.74 -7.97 -20.74
C PRO A 58 -41.87 -8.32 -19.75
N SER A 59 -42.26 -9.60 -19.67
CA SER A 59 -43.30 -10.07 -18.74
C SER A 59 -42.80 -10.35 -17.33
N GLU A 60 -41.49 -10.24 -17.07
CA GLU A 60 -40.90 -10.53 -15.76
C GLU A 60 -41.48 -9.64 -14.65
N LYS A 61 -41.96 -10.27 -13.56
CA LYS A 61 -42.64 -9.55 -12.47
C LYS A 61 -41.79 -8.47 -11.81
N PHE A 62 -40.47 -8.62 -11.76
CA PHE A 62 -39.60 -7.60 -11.15
C PHE A 62 -39.64 -6.27 -11.91
N LEU A 63 -39.91 -6.28 -13.22
CA LEU A 63 -40.06 -5.07 -14.03
C LEU A 63 -41.38 -4.32 -13.74
N GLN A 64 -42.36 -5.01 -13.14
CA GLN A 64 -43.68 -4.49 -12.81
C GLN A 64 -43.81 -4.07 -11.34
N GLY A 65 -42.69 -3.75 -10.67
CA GLY A 65 -42.65 -3.41 -9.25
C GLY A 65 -42.52 -4.62 -8.31
N GLY A 66 -42.18 -5.79 -8.85
CA GLY A 66 -41.79 -6.96 -8.05
C GLY A 66 -40.46 -6.78 -7.33
N LYS A 67 -40.03 -7.82 -6.59
CA LYS A 67 -38.75 -7.80 -5.87
C LYS A 67 -37.56 -7.70 -6.86
N PRO A 68 -36.51 -6.93 -6.54
CA PRO A 68 -35.33 -6.84 -7.39
C PRO A 68 -34.63 -8.20 -7.51
N LEU A 69 -34.02 -8.45 -8.66
CA LEU A 69 -33.18 -9.62 -8.88
C LEU A 69 -31.88 -9.51 -8.09
N SER A 70 -31.28 -10.65 -7.78
CA SER A 70 -29.95 -10.71 -7.17
C SER A 70 -29.00 -11.60 -7.95
N LEU A 71 -27.75 -11.18 -8.07
CA LEU A 71 -26.67 -11.93 -8.70
C LEU A 71 -25.72 -12.45 -7.63
N SER A 72 -25.46 -13.75 -7.66
CA SER A 72 -24.43 -14.40 -6.85
C SER A 72 -23.23 -14.76 -7.75
N VAL A 73 -22.02 -14.42 -7.32
CA VAL A 73 -20.78 -14.71 -8.06
C VAL A 73 -19.74 -15.28 -7.11
N GLN A 74 -19.20 -16.45 -7.45
CA GLN A 74 -18.02 -17.01 -6.79
C GLN A 74 -16.76 -16.81 -7.63
N SER A 75 -15.69 -16.39 -6.96
CA SER A 75 -14.37 -16.19 -7.54
C SER A 75 -13.30 -16.71 -6.59
N ALA A 76 -12.23 -17.25 -7.16
CA ALA A 76 -11.03 -17.67 -6.44
C ALA A 76 -10.14 -16.48 -5.99
N GLY A 77 -10.54 -15.25 -6.31
CA GLY A 77 -9.91 -14.01 -5.87
C GLY A 77 -9.33 -13.18 -7.03
N HIS A 78 -8.71 -12.04 -6.75
CA HIS A 78 -8.48 -11.43 -5.43
C HIS A 78 -9.39 -10.23 -5.15
N ALA A 79 -9.85 -9.54 -6.19
CA ALA A 79 -10.96 -8.60 -6.14
C ALA A 79 -11.87 -8.81 -7.35
N LEU A 80 -13.10 -8.35 -7.22
CA LEU A 80 -14.17 -8.54 -8.19
C LEU A 80 -15.06 -7.31 -8.23
N HIS A 81 -15.29 -6.77 -9.42
CA HIS A 81 -16.25 -5.69 -9.67
C HIS A 81 -17.34 -6.16 -10.63
N ILE A 82 -18.58 -5.83 -10.31
CA ILE A 82 -19.77 -6.30 -11.01
C ILE A 82 -20.38 -5.13 -11.77
N PHE A 83 -20.36 -5.20 -13.09
CA PHE A 83 -20.98 -4.21 -13.95
C PHE A 83 -22.18 -4.82 -14.68
N ILE A 84 -23.28 -4.08 -14.67
CA ILE A 84 -24.50 -4.42 -15.40
C ILE A 84 -24.78 -3.27 -16.36
N ASN A 85 -24.85 -3.58 -17.66
CA ASN A 85 -25.08 -2.59 -18.71
C ASN A 85 -24.12 -1.38 -18.63
N GLY A 86 -22.86 -1.62 -18.25
CA GLY A 86 -21.82 -0.59 -18.11
C GLY A 86 -21.80 0.13 -16.76
N GLN A 87 -22.76 -0.11 -15.86
CA GLN A 87 -22.83 0.53 -14.55
C GLN A 87 -22.37 -0.39 -13.42
N LEU A 88 -21.51 0.10 -12.53
CA LEU A 88 -21.06 -0.64 -11.35
C LEU A 88 -22.25 -0.91 -10.41
N GLN A 89 -22.50 -2.18 -10.10
CA GLN A 89 -23.52 -2.61 -9.13
C GLN A 89 -22.92 -3.03 -7.78
N GLY A 90 -21.63 -3.38 -7.75
CA GLY A 90 -20.95 -3.73 -6.51
C GLY A 90 -19.55 -4.27 -6.71
N SER A 91 -18.83 -4.37 -5.59
CA SER A 91 -17.45 -4.83 -5.54
C SER A 91 -17.26 -5.75 -4.33
N ALA A 92 -16.32 -6.69 -4.43
CA ALA A 92 -15.89 -7.51 -3.32
C ALA A 92 -14.39 -7.84 -3.45
N SER A 93 -13.73 -8.07 -2.33
CA SER A 93 -12.30 -8.40 -2.28
C SER A 93 -12.02 -9.42 -1.19
N GLY A 94 -11.08 -10.32 -1.44
CA GLY A 94 -10.56 -11.24 -0.43
C GLY A 94 -9.48 -10.59 0.45
N THR A 95 -8.98 -11.35 1.42
CA THR A 95 -7.78 -11.03 2.20
C THR A 95 -6.58 -11.87 1.73
N ARG A 96 -5.44 -11.69 2.38
CA ARG A 96 -4.26 -12.52 2.12
C ARG A 96 -4.50 -13.98 2.52
N GLU A 97 -5.21 -14.19 3.61
CA GLU A 97 -5.53 -15.50 4.20
C GLU A 97 -6.68 -16.18 3.47
N ASP A 98 -7.77 -15.45 3.21
CA ASP A 98 -8.90 -15.96 2.43
C ASP A 98 -9.15 -15.09 1.20
N LYS A 99 -8.63 -15.57 0.07
CA LYS A 99 -8.69 -14.88 -1.21
C LYS A 99 -10.04 -15.04 -1.91
N ARG A 100 -10.82 -16.04 -1.51
CA ARG A 100 -12.06 -16.41 -2.20
C ARG A 100 -13.11 -15.33 -1.97
N ILE A 101 -13.88 -15.09 -3.01
CA ILE A 101 -14.94 -14.09 -3.01
C ILE A 101 -16.26 -14.81 -3.23
N SER A 102 -17.22 -14.52 -2.37
CA SER A 102 -18.63 -14.87 -2.54
C SER A 102 -19.44 -13.58 -2.53
N TYR A 103 -19.70 -13.03 -3.73
CA TYR A 103 -20.52 -11.84 -3.89
C TYR A 103 -21.99 -12.24 -4.01
N LYS A 104 -22.88 -11.51 -3.34
CA LYS A 104 -24.32 -11.55 -3.58
C LYS A 104 -24.89 -10.15 -3.43
N GLY A 105 -25.48 -9.63 -4.49
CA GLY A 105 -26.03 -8.27 -4.51
C GLY A 105 -27.20 -8.13 -5.46
N ASN A 106 -28.00 -7.08 -5.26
CA ASN A 106 -29.10 -6.76 -6.16
C ASN A 106 -28.56 -6.22 -7.48
N VAL A 107 -29.25 -6.52 -8.59
CA VAL A 107 -28.86 -6.09 -9.93
C VAL A 107 -30.02 -5.44 -10.67
N ASN A 108 -29.72 -4.35 -11.37
CA ASN A 108 -30.70 -3.61 -12.17
C ASN A 108 -30.66 -4.07 -13.63
N LEU A 109 -31.51 -5.05 -13.97
CA LEU A 109 -31.73 -5.48 -15.35
C LEU A 109 -32.93 -4.77 -15.98
N ARG A 110 -32.91 -4.62 -17.30
CA ARG A 110 -34.02 -4.09 -18.12
C ARG A 110 -34.61 -5.18 -19.00
N ALA A 111 -35.79 -4.95 -19.57
CA ALA A 111 -36.34 -5.86 -20.59
C ALA A 111 -35.38 -5.98 -21.79
N GLY A 112 -35.30 -7.18 -22.37
CA GLY A 112 -34.39 -7.50 -23.48
C GLY A 112 -32.99 -7.90 -23.01
N THR A 113 -31.99 -7.65 -23.86
CA THR A 113 -30.62 -8.08 -23.61
C THR A 113 -29.91 -7.17 -22.60
N ASN A 114 -29.38 -7.80 -21.56
CA ASN A 114 -28.55 -7.16 -20.55
C ASN A 114 -27.13 -7.71 -20.63
N LYS A 115 -26.15 -6.82 -20.53
CA LYS A 115 -24.74 -7.21 -20.47
C LYS A 115 -24.27 -7.29 -19.03
N ILE A 116 -23.73 -8.45 -18.64
CA ILE A 116 -23.05 -8.66 -17.37
C ILE A 116 -21.55 -8.66 -17.66
N SER A 117 -20.81 -7.78 -17.00
CA SER A 117 -19.35 -7.69 -17.12
C SER A 117 -18.74 -7.76 -15.73
N LEU A 118 -17.94 -8.79 -15.49
CA LEU A 118 -17.24 -9.01 -14.23
C LEU A 118 -15.77 -8.66 -14.45
N LEU A 119 -15.26 -7.68 -13.73
CA LEU A 119 -13.84 -7.38 -13.71
C LEU A 119 -13.19 -8.13 -12.56
N SER A 120 -12.43 -9.16 -12.90
CA SER A 120 -11.63 -9.92 -11.96
C SER A 120 -10.22 -9.33 -11.86
N VAL A 121 -9.71 -9.20 -10.64
CA VAL A 121 -8.43 -8.54 -10.37
C VAL A 121 -7.49 -9.47 -9.58
N ALA A 122 -6.29 -9.69 -10.11
CA ALA A 122 -5.22 -10.37 -9.41
C ALA A 122 -4.34 -9.37 -8.65
N CYS A 123 -4.14 -9.58 -7.34
CA CYS A 123 -3.34 -8.71 -6.49
C CYS A 123 -1.96 -9.34 -6.18
N GLY A 124 -1.27 -9.77 -7.23
CA GLY A 124 -0.09 -10.64 -7.13
C GLY A 124 -0.45 -12.13 -6.99
N LEU A 125 0.52 -13.00 -7.30
CA LEU A 125 0.33 -14.45 -7.30
C LEU A 125 0.78 -15.09 -5.98
N PRO A 126 0.24 -16.27 -5.61
CA PRO A 126 0.71 -17.03 -4.46
C PRO A 126 2.21 -17.33 -4.57
N ASN A 127 2.93 -17.22 -3.45
CA ASN A 127 4.37 -17.43 -3.40
C ASN A 127 4.83 -18.35 -2.25
N ILE A 128 3.88 -18.96 -1.53
CA ILE A 128 4.14 -19.87 -0.41
C ILE A 128 2.92 -20.77 -0.18
N GLY A 129 3.15 -22.05 0.11
CA GLY A 129 2.11 -23.08 0.30
C GLY A 129 2.53 -24.41 -0.31
N VAL A 130 1.85 -25.50 0.03
CA VAL A 130 2.02 -26.76 -0.71
C VAL A 130 1.19 -26.67 -1.99
N HIS A 131 1.81 -26.94 -3.13
CA HIS A 131 1.19 -26.85 -4.45
C HIS A 131 0.51 -25.50 -4.75
N TYR A 132 1.11 -24.39 -4.31
CA TYR A 132 0.50 -23.06 -4.53
C TYR A 132 0.43 -22.69 -6.02
N GLU A 133 1.23 -23.34 -6.86
CA GLU A 133 1.19 -23.22 -8.33
C GLU A 133 -0.10 -23.76 -8.96
N THR A 134 -0.87 -24.58 -8.24
CA THR A 134 -2.14 -25.14 -8.73
C THR A 134 -3.36 -24.38 -8.23
N TRP A 135 -3.18 -23.26 -7.50
CA TRP A 135 -4.29 -22.49 -6.95
C TRP A 135 -4.87 -21.56 -8.01
N ASN A 136 -6.17 -21.70 -8.27
CA ASN A 136 -6.88 -20.90 -9.26
C ASN A 136 -7.01 -19.43 -8.83
N THR A 137 -7.10 -18.53 -9.80
CA THR A 137 -7.45 -17.12 -9.64
C THR A 137 -8.63 -16.76 -10.55
N GLY A 138 -9.43 -15.78 -10.12
CA GLY A 138 -10.54 -15.24 -10.88
C GLY A 138 -11.86 -16.02 -10.79
N VAL A 139 -12.81 -15.65 -11.65
CA VAL A 139 -14.21 -16.12 -11.58
C VAL A 139 -14.29 -17.57 -12.06
N ASN A 140 -14.35 -18.51 -11.12
CA ASN A 140 -14.48 -19.94 -11.35
C ASN A 140 -15.91 -20.46 -11.11
N GLY A 141 -16.82 -19.58 -10.70
CA GLY A 141 -18.23 -19.88 -10.52
C GLY A 141 -18.54 -20.67 -9.24
N PRO A 142 -19.84 -20.91 -8.97
CA PRO A 142 -20.97 -20.60 -9.84
C PRO A 142 -21.29 -19.10 -9.96
N VAL A 143 -21.92 -18.74 -11.08
CA VAL A 143 -22.50 -17.42 -11.36
C VAL A 143 -24.00 -17.59 -11.53
N VAL A 144 -24.81 -17.13 -10.57
CA VAL A 144 -26.25 -17.44 -10.53
C VAL A 144 -27.07 -16.16 -10.42
N LEU A 145 -28.03 -15.99 -11.33
CA LEU A 145 -29.04 -14.95 -11.28
C LEU A 145 -30.30 -15.49 -10.60
N HIS A 146 -30.78 -14.82 -9.57
CA HIS A 146 -31.91 -15.24 -8.74
C HIS A 146 -33.09 -14.29 -8.84
N GLY A 147 -34.29 -14.85 -8.75
CA GLY A 147 -35.55 -14.10 -8.61
C GLY A 147 -36.27 -13.85 -9.92
N LEU A 148 -35.84 -14.51 -11.01
CA LEU A 148 -36.60 -14.56 -12.26
C LEU A 148 -37.91 -15.32 -12.02
N ASP A 149 -38.90 -15.13 -12.89
CA ASP A 149 -40.16 -15.89 -12.82
C ASP A 149 -39.95 -17.40 -12.96
N GLU A 150 -38.91 -17.83 -13.69
CA GLU A 150 -38.46 -19.23 -13.78
C GLU A 150 -37.64 -19.72 -12.55
N GLY A 151 -37.38 -18.84 -11.58
CA GLY A 151 -36.60 -19.12 -10.38
C GLY A 151 -35.18 -18.58 -10.45
N SER A 152 -34.19 -19.48 -10.50
CA SER A 152 -32.77 -19.12 -10.59
C SER A 152 -32.16 -19.67 -11.87
N ARG A 153 -31.38 -18.84 -12.54
CA ARG A 153 -30.66 -19.18 -13.78
C ARG A 153 -29.16 -19.23 -13.50
N ASP A 154 -28.56 -20.40 -13.69
CA ASP A 154 -27.12 -20.57 -13.62
C ASP A 154 -26.48 -20.12 -14.95
N LEU A 155 -25.57 -19.15 -14.85
CA LEU A 155 -24.86 -18.54 -15.99
C LEU A 155 -23.47 -19.17 -16.20
N THR A 156 -23.04 -20.08 -15.32
CA THR A 156 -21.68 -20.64 -15.30
C THR A 156 -21.29 -21.28 -16.63
N TRP A 157 -22.20 -22.04 -17.25
CA TRP A 157 -21.96 -22.77 -18.50
C TRP A 157 -22.44 -22.04 -19.76
N GLN A 158 -22.80 -20.75 -19.65
CA GLN A 158 -23.12 -19.94 -20.82
C GLN A 158 -21.87 -19.56 -21.62
N THR A 159 -22.11 -18.90 -22.75
CA THR A 159 -21.03 -18.30 -23.53
C THR A 159 -20.48 -17.08 -22.79
N TRP A 160 -19.19 -17.15 -22.47
CA TRP A 160 -18.42 -16.06 -21.86
C TRP A 160 -17.41 -15.53 -22.85
N THR A 161 -17.29 -14.21 -22.89
CA THR A 161 -16.32 -13.47 -23.69
C THR A 161 -15.30 -12.80 -22.78
N TYR A 162 -14.03 -12.88 -23.13
CA TYR A 162 -12.91 -12.47 -22.30
C TYR A 162 -12.13 -11.33 -22.92
N GLN A 163 -11.72 -10.37 -22.10
CA GLN A 163 -10.76 -9.33 -22.46
C GLN A 163 -9.66 -9.25 -21.41
N VAL A 164 -8.42 -9.50 -21.83
CA VAL A 164 -7.24 -9.33 -20.99
C VAL A 164 -6.90 -7.84 -20.90
N GLY A 165 -6.73 -7.37 -19.67
CA GLY A 165 -6.33 -6.00 -19.38
C GLY A 165 -7.40 -4.94 -19.63
N LEU A 166 -6.96 -3.70 -19.41
CA LEU A 166 -7.75 -2.49 -19.59
C LEU A 166 -7.49 -1.87 -20.97
N LYS A 167 -8.45 -1.12 -21.50
CA LYS A 167 -8.29 -0.34 -22.73
C LYS A 167 -7.15 0.68 -22.57
N GLY A 168 -7.05 1.33 -21.40
CA GLY A 168 -5.93 2.23 -21.11
C GLY A 168 -4.56 1.54 -21.10
N GLU A 169 -4.47 0.25 -20.76
CA GLU A 169 -3.23 -0.54 -20.89
C GLU A 169 -2.91 -0.81 -22.36
N GLN A 170 -3.92 -1.17 -23.17
CA GLN A 170 -3.76 -1.40 -24.61
C GLN A 170 -3.34 -0.13 -25.37
N MET A 171 -3.82 1.03 -24.93
CA MET A 171 -3.42 2.34 -25.46
C MET A 171 -2.10 2.86 -24.86
N ASN A 172 -1.49 2.12 -23.92
CA ASN A 172 -0.23 2.47 -23.26
C ASN A 172 -0.29 3.87 -22.62
N LEU A 173 -1.40 4.23 -21.96
CA LEU A 173 -1.64 5.56 -21.37
C LEU A 173 -0.63 5.95 -20.29
N ASN A 174 0.08 4.98 -19.73
CA ASN A 174 1.19 5.17 -18.80
C ASN A 174 2.45 5.78 -19.45
N SER A 175 2.56 5.75 -20.78
CA SER A 175 3.69 6.31 -21.53
C SER A 175 3.42 7.75 -22.01
N LEU A 176 4.48 8.50 -22.32
CA LEU A 176 4.36 9.85 -22.89
C LEU A 176 3.62 9.86 -24.25
N GLU A 177 3.90 8.87 -25.09
CA GLU A 177 3.30 8.71 -26.41
C GLU A 177 1.83 8.32 -26.31
N GLY A 178 1.52 7.26 -25.56
CA GLY A 178 0.16 6.77 -25.37
C GLY A 178 -0.73 7.77 -24.64
N ALA A 179 -0.20 8.48 -23.62
CA ALA A 179 -0.95 9.55 -22.97
C ALA A 179 -1.38 10.66 -23.95
N SER A 180 -0.64 10.89 -25.03
CA SER A 180 -0.98 11.91 -26.01
C SER A 180 -2.04 11.46 -27.03
N SER A 181 -2.46 10.19 -27.01
CA SER A 181 -3.35 9.58 -28.01
C SER A 181 -4.85 9.69 -27.71
N VAL A 182 -5.23 10.17 -26.53
CA VAL A 182 -6.64 10.27 -26.10
C VAL A 182 -7.01 11.70 -25.72
N GLU A 183 -8.29 12.01 -25.82
CA GLU A 183 -8.84 13.28 -25.35
C GLU A 183 -9.06 13.21 -23.84
N TRP A 184 -8.26 13.97 -23.09
CA TRP A 184 -8.38 14.05 -21.65
C TRP A 184 -9.36 15.14 -21.24
N MET A 185 -10.21 14.83 -20.27
CA MET A 185 -11.10 15.81 -19.64
C MET A 185 -10.29 16.69 -18.68
N GLN A 186 -10.54 17.99 -18.72
CA GLN A 186 -9.87 19.00 -17.88
C GLN A 186 -10.85 19.75 -16.97
N GLY A 187 -10.33 20.35 -15.89
CA GLY A 187 -11.05 21.37 -15.10
C GLY A 187 -12.08 20.81 -14.09
N SER A 188 -13.12 21.60 -13.81
CA SER A 188 -14.12 21.33 -12.75
C SER A 188 -14.92 20.03 -12.94
N LEU A 189 -14.91 19.46 -14.15
CA LEU A 189 -15.54 18.17 -14.47
C LEU A 189 -14.87 16.98 -13.76
N ILE A 190 -13.60 17.11 -13.38
CA ILE A 190 -12.83 16.07 -12.70
C ILE A 190 -13.23 15.93 -11.23
N ALA A 191 -13.56 17.06 -10.57
CA ALA A 191 -13.82 17.14 -9.14
C ALA A 191 -15.21 16.64 -8.73
N GLN A 192 -16.13 16.44 -9.69
CA GLN A 192 -17.54 16.22 -9.37
C GLN A 192 -17.92 14.74 -9.19
N ASN A 193 -17.14 13.78 -9.68
CA ASN A 193 -17.50 12.36 -9.59
C ASN A 193 -16.28 11.47 -9.32
N GLN A 194 -16.19 10.89 -8.13
CA GLN A 194 -15.22 9.83 -7.77
C GLN A 194 -15.63 8.52 -8.45
N MET A 195 -15.52 8.45 -9.78
CA MET A 195 -15.89 7.25 -10.52
C MET A 195 -14.81 6.18 -10.41
N PRO A 196 -15.20 4.90 -10.34
CA PRO A 196 -14.28 3.78 -10.47
C PRO A 196 -13.76 3.68 -11.91
N LEU A 197 -12.62 3.02 -12.08
CA LEU A 197 -11.94 2.79 -13.36
C LEU A 197 -11.71 4.10 -14.15
N ALA A 198 -10.82 4.93 -13.62
CA ALA A 198 -10.42 6.17 -14.28
C ALA A 198 -8.90 6.30 -14.35
N TRP A 199 -8.42 6.80 -15.49
CA TRP A 199 -7.03 7.19 -15.67
C TRP A 199 -6.90 8.68 -15.41
N TYR A 200 -5.86 9.04 -14.68
CA TYR A 200 -5.51 10.40 -14.36
C TYR A 200 -4.08 10.67 -14.78
N ARG A 201 -3.81 11.88 -15.27
CA ARG A 201 -2.45 12.34 -15.48
C ARG A 201 -2.24 13.76 -14.99
N ALA A 202 -1.00 14.05 -14.62
CA ALA A 202 -0.55 15.39 -14.28
C ALA A 202 0.94 15.55 -14.63
N TYR A 203 1.39 16.80 -14.73
CA TYR A 203 2.79 17.13 -14.87
C TYR A 203 3.29 17.85 -13.62
N PHE A 204 4.53 17.56 -13.21
CA PHE A 204 5.15 18.19 -12.05
C PHE A 204 6.66 18.39 -12.21
N ASP A 205 7.19 19.38 -11.50
CA ASP A 205 8.62 19.66 -11.44
C ASP A 205 9.26 18.97 -10.24
N THR A 206 10.54 18.60 -10.37
CA THR A 206 11.24 17.91 -9.30
C THR A 206 11.49 18.87 -8.13
N PRO A 207 11.05 18.53 -6.91
CA PRO A 207 11.33 19.35 -5.74
C PRO A 207 12.84 19.45 -5.49
N SER A 208 13.29 20.62 -5.06
CA SER A 208 14.68 20.86 -4.65
C SER A 208 15.13 19.94 -3.50
N GLY A 209 16.44 19.82 -3.29
CA GLY A 209 17.03 19.03 -2.19
C GLY A 209 17.33 17.58 -2.56
N ASP A 210 17.91 16.82 -1.62
CA ASP A 210 18.39 15.45 -1.81
C ASP A 210 17.59 14.38 -1.02
N GLU A 211 16.53 14.81 -0.34
CA GLU A 211 15.70 13.91 0.47
C GLU A 211 14.94 12.88 -0.38
N PRO A 212 14.72 11.65 0.11
CA PRO A 212 13.88 10.69 -0.58
C PRO A 212 12.45 11.22 -0.78
N LEU A 213 11.84 10.90 -1.91
CA LEU A 213 10.50 11.35 -2.28
C LEU A 213 9.49 10.21 -2.19
N ALA A 214 8.24 10.55 -1.93
CA ALA A 214 7.11 9.65 -2.07
C ALA A 214 5.87 10.42 -2.53
N LEU A 215 4.92 9.72 -3.15
CA LEU A 215 3.57 10.22 -3.37
C LEU A 215 2.71 9.89 -2.16
N ASP A 216 2.03 10.89 -1.62
CA ASP A 216 0.95 10.71 -0.67
C ASP A 216 -0.33 10.40 -1.43
N MET A 217 -0.75 9.14 -1.39
CA MET A 217 -1.95 8.65 -2.07
C MET A 217 -3.16 8.61 -1.13
N GLY A 218 -3.09 9.22 0.06
CA GLY A 218 -4.08 9.11 1.15
C GLY A 218 -5.52 9.50 0.81
N SER A 219 -5.76 10.13 -0.34
CA SER A 219 -7.08 10.52 -0.85
C SER A 219 -7.63 9.59 -1.94
N MET A 220 -6.89 8.53 -2.28
CA MET A 220 -7.18 7.62 -3.39
C MET A 220 -7.67 6.26 -2.88
N GLY A 221 -8.07 5.37 -3.78
CA GLY A 221 -8.59 4.04 -3.46
C GLY A 221 -7.55 2.95 -3.68
N LYS A 222 -7.52 2.41 -4.89
CA LYS A 222 -6.63 1.32 -5.32
C LYS A 222 -6.30 1.49 -6.79
N GLY A 223 -5.11 1.08 -7.20
CA GLY A 223 -4.77 1.04 -8.61
C GLY A 223 -3.28 0.98 -8.85
N GLN A 224 -2.79 1.69 -9.85
CA GLN A 224 -1.39 1.65 -10.28
C GLN A 224 -0.85 3.05 -10.59
N ILE A 225 0.44 3.25 -10.38
CA ILE A 225 1.12 4.55 -10.55
C ILE A 225 2.32 4.39 -11.48
N TRP A 226 2.49 5.35 -12.38
CA TRP A 226 3.66 5.49 -13.24
C TRP A 226 4.22 6.90 -13.20
N ILE A 227 5.55 7.00 -13.27
CA ILE A 227 6.25 8.26 -13.47
C ILE A 227 7.15 8.12 -14.69
N ASN A 228 6.97 9.00 -15.68
CA ASN A 228 7.73 8.99 -16.93
C ASN A 228 7.74 7.61 -17.62
N GLY A 229 6.61 6.91 -17.63
CA GLY A 229 6.48 5.55 -18.18
C GLY A 229 6.96 4.41 -17.26
N GLN A 230 7.68 4.71 -16.19
CA GLN A 230 8.19 3.71 -15.24
C GLN A 230 7.14 3.40 -14.18
N SER A 231 6.86 2.11 -13.97
CA SER A 231 5.90 1.68 -12.94
C SER A 231 6.49 1.87 -11.54
N ILE A 232 5.80 2.66 -10.71
CA ILE A 232 6.06 2.76 -9.26
C ILE A 232 5.47 1.54 -8.55
N GLY A 233 4.42 0.96 -9.13
CA GLY A 233 3.74 -0.24 -8.64
C GLY A 233 2.27 0.00 -8.30
N ARG A 234 1.67 -1.02 -7.68
CA ARG A 234 0.29 -0.98 -7.20
C ARG A 234 0.18 -0.11 -5.94
N TYR A 235 -0.92 0.63 -5.82
CA TYR A 235 -1.32 1.25 -4.57
C TYR A 235 -2.66 0.70 -4.09
N SER A 236 -2.83 0.64 -2.77
CA SER A 236 -4.08 0.26 -2.12
C SER A 236 -4.14 0.89 -0.73
N LEU A 237 -5.22 1.64 -0.47
CA LEU A 237 -5.45 2.25 0.84
C LEU A 237 -6.28 1.38 1.79
N ALA A 238 -6.27 0.06 1.61
CA ALA A 238 -6.88 -0.86 2.57
C ALA A 238 -6.35 -0.56 3.98
N TYR A 239 -7.25 -0.44 4.96
CA TYR A 239 -6.88 -0.06 6.32
C TYR A 239 -6.30 -1.26 7.08
N ALA A 240 -5.19 -1.03 7.77
CA ALA A 240 -4.50 -2.07 8.52
C ALA A 240 -5.33 -2.49 9.73
N THR A 241 -5.59 -3.79 9.83
CA THR A 241 -6.14 -4.46 11.01
C THR A 241 -5.00 -5.19 11.74
N GLY A 242 -5.13 -5.34 13.06
CA GLY A 242 -4.09 -6.00 13.86
C GLY A 242 -4.13 -5.58 15.34
N ASP A 243 -3.11 -6.00 16.08
CA ASP A 243 -2.93 -5.66 17.49
C ASP A 243 -1.69 -4.77 17.67
N CYS A 244 -1.89 -3.45 17.59
CA CYS A 244 -0.82 -2.46 17.73
C CYS A 244 -0.68 -1.96 19.17
N LYS A 245 -0.60 -2.89 20.13
CA LYS A 245 -0.31 -2.57 21.54
C LYS A 245 1.17 -2.30 21.76
N ASP A 246 1.47 -1.68 22.90
CA ASP A 246 2.84 -1.52 23.37
C ASP A 246 3.53 -2.87 23.52
N TYR A 247 4.80 -2.92 23.10
CA TYR A 247 5.59 -4.13 23.09
C TYR A 247 6.96 -3.90 23.71
N SER A 248 7.55 -4.99 24.20
CA SER A 248 8.92 -4.99 24.70
C SER A 248 9.84 -5.76 23.75
N TYR A 249 11.09 -5.31 23.64
CA TYR A 249 12.15 -6.06 22.99
C TYR A 249 12.46 -7.38 23.72
N THR A 250 12.18 -7.47 25.03
CA THR A 250 12.42 -8.67 25.84
C THR A 250 11.42 -9.80 25.54
N GLY A 251 11.86 -11.04 25.72
CA GLY A 251 11.06 -12.24 25.47
C GLY A 251 10.97 -12.63 24.00
N SER A 252 10.45 -13.83 23.72
CA SER A 252 10.39 -14.39 22.37
C SER A 252 9.66 -13.48 21.39
N PHE A 253 10.24 -13.31 20.20
CA PHE A 253 9.66 -12.54 19.12
C PHE A 253 8.68 -13.39 18.29
N ARG A 254 7.59 -12.76 17.84
CA ARG A 254 6.69 -13.27 16.80
C ARG A 254 6.35 -12.10 15.87
N ALA A 255 6.03 -12.38 14.61
CA ALA A 255 5.74 -11.34 13.61
C ALA A 255 4.62 -10.37 14.04
N THR A 256 3.66 -10.85 14.84
CA THR A 256 2.54 -10.05 15.36
C THR A 256 2.87 -9.22 16.60
N LYS A 257 4.06 -9.40 17.22
CA LYS A 257 4.40 -8.78 18.51
C LYS A 257 4.55 -7.26 18.42
N CYS A 258 5.07 -6.76 17.31
CA CYS A 258 5.50 -5.37 17.15
C CYS A 258 4.80 -4.69 15.97
N GLN A 259 3.48 -4.90 15.84
CA GLN A 259 2.70 -4.29 14.77
C GLN A 259 2.51 -2.78 15.02
N ALA A 260 2.45 -2.01 13.94
CA ALA A 260 2.23 -0.58 13.99
C ALA A 260 1.32 -0.14 12.82
N GLY A 261 0.66 1.01 12.96
CA GLY A 261 -0.17 1.58 11.90
C GLY A 261 -1.59 1.03 11.82
N CYS A 262 -2.09 0.32 12.84
CA CYS A 262 -3.49 -0.11 12.90
C CYS A 262 -4.45 1.08 12.76
N GLY A 263 -5.54 0.89 12.01
CA GLY A 263 -6.52 1.96 11.74
C GLY A 263 -6.03 3.04 10.77
N GLN A 264 -4.87 2.86 10.13
CA GLN A 264 -4.35 3.70 9.06
C GLN A 264 -4.29 2.88 7.75
N PRO A 265 -4.18 3.52 6.57
CA PRO A 265 -3.90 2.80 5.33
C PRO A 265 -2.64 1.94 5.46
N THR A 266 -2.72 0.68 5.04
CA THR A 266 -1.61 -0.30 5.05
C THR A 266 -0.36 0.25 4.37
N GLN A 267 -0.54 1.04 3.31
CA GLN A 267 0.50 1.86 2.72
C GLN A 267 -0.09 3.16 2.15
N ARG A 268 0.26 4.29 2.77
CA ARG A 268 -0.14 5.63 2.31
C ARG A 268 0.84 6.28 1.33
N TRP A 269 2.15 6.07 1.58
CA TRP A 269 3.21 6.70 0.83
C TRP A 269 3.90 5.73 -0.13
N TYR A 270 4.03 6.14 -1.38
CA TYR A 270 4.59 5.32 -2.46
C TYR A 270 5.89 5.95 -2.93
N HIS A 271 7.00 5.23 -2.75
CA HIS A 271 8.35 5.75 -2.98
C HIS A 271 8.56 6.18 -4.44
N VAL A 272 9.14 7.37 -4.63
CA VAL A 272 9.50 7.93 -5.93
C VAL A 272 11.02 8.01 -6.02
N PRO A 273 11.67 7.15 -6.83
CA PRO A 273 13.12 7.22 -7.04
C PRO A 273 13.51 8.53 -7.72
N LYS A 274 14.37 9.32 -7.10
CA LYS A 274 14.85 10.59 -7.67
C LYS A 274 15.55 10.43 -9.02
N SER A 275 16.23 9.30 -9.23
CA SER A 275 16.90 9.00 -10.50
C SER A 275 15.95 8.81 -11.68
N TRP A 276 14.63 8.68 -11.45
CA TRP A 276 13.62 8.58 -12.51
C TRP A 276 13.06 9.94 -12.92
N LEU A 277 13.45 11.01 -12.20
CA LEU A 277 12.91 12.34 -12.39
C LEU A 277 13.81 13.20 -13.27
N GLN A 278 13.17 13.97 -14.15
CA GLN A 278 13.75 15.09 -14.87
C GLN A 278 13.61 16.37 -14.03
N PRO A 279 14.41 17.42 -14.28
CA PRO A 279 14.29 18.68 -13.54
C PRO A 279 12.87 19.26 -13.56
N SER A 280 12.19 19.19 -14.71
CA SER A 280 10.85 19.72 -14.91
C SER A 280 9.99 18.79 -15.76
N ARG A 281 8.67 19.00 -15.74
CA ARG A 281 7.70 18.36 -16.66
C ARG A 281 7.71 16.82 -16.60
N ASN A 282 7.81 16.27 -15.40
CA ASN A 282 7.64 14.83 -15.18
C ASN A 282 6.19 14.44 -15.36
N LEU A 283 5.92 13.40 -16.14
CA LEU A 283 4.59 12.84 -16.33
C LEU A 283 4.27 11.89 -15.17
N LEU A 284 3.21 12.17 -14.43
CA LEU A 284 2.59 11.26 -13.47
C LEU A 284 1.31 10.71 -14.08
N VAL A 285 1.17 9.38 -14.14
CA VAL A 285 -0.05 8.69 -14.55
C VAL A 285 -0.53 7.81 -13.40
N VAL A 286 -1.83 7.86 -13.12
CA VAL A 286 -2.49 7.05 -12.08
C VAL A 286 -3.70 6.38 -12.69
N PHE A 287 -3.76 5.06 -12.65
CA PHE A 287 -5.02 4.34 -12.85
C PHE A 287 -5.67 4.14 -11.48
N GLU A 288 -6.92 4.60 -11.31
CA GLU A 288 -7.73 4.48 -10.10
C GLU A 288 -8.90 3.52 -10.34
N GLU A 289 -8.90 2.43 -9.60
CA GLU A 289 -9.84 1.31 -9.73
C GLU A 289 -11.16 1.55 -8.99
N LEU A 290 -11.12 2.18 -7.82
CA LEU A 290 -12.26 2.29 -6.90
C LEU A 290 -12.89 3.69 -6.88
N GLY A 291 -12.07 4.71 -7.08
CA GLY A 291 -12.44 6.12 -6.98
C GLY A 291 -11.59 6.84 -5.92
N GLY A 292 -11.26 8.10 -6.18
CA GLY A 292 -10.37 8.89 -5.34
C GLY A 292 -10.42 10.37 -5.67
N ASP A 293 -9.86 11.19 -4.79
CA ASP A 293 -9.72 12.64 -4.96
C ASP A 293 -8.27 13.00 -5.30
N THR A 294 -8.02 13.22 -6.59
CA THR A 294 -6.67 13.52 -7.11
C THR A 294 -6.13 14.87 -6.65
N SER A 295 -7.00 15.83 -6.27
CA SER A 295 -6.58 17.17 -5.84
C SER A 295 -5.73 17.16 -4.58
N LYS A 296 -5.80 16.08 -3.81
CA LYS A 296 -5.07 15.85 -2.55
C LYS A 296 -3.82 14.99 -2.72
N ILE A 297 -3.58 14.42 -3.91
CA ILE A 297 -2.31 13.74 -4.20
C ILE A 297 -1.20 14.78 -4.12
N SER A 298 -0.13 14.46 -3.40
CA SER A 298 1.01 15.35 -3.27
C SER A 298 2.33 14.59 -3.21
N LEU A 299 3.39 15.24 -3.69
CA LEU A 299 4.74 14.74 -3.55
C LEU A 299 5.33 15.22 -2.22
N VAL A 300 5.75 14.28 -1.38
CA VAL A 300 6.28 14.53 -0.04
C VAL A 300 7.76 14.19 0.04
N LYS A 301 8.48 14.96 0.86
CA LYS A 301 9.86 14.64 1.25
C LYS A 301 9.86 13.84 2.54
N ARG A 302 10.61 12.74 2.53
CA ARG A 302 10.91 11.98 3.74
C ARG A 302 12.11 12.60 4.45
N SER A 303 11.87 13.14 5.64
CA SER A 303 12.95 13.62 6.51
C SER A 303 13.01 12.85 7.83
N VAL A 304 14.22 12.79 8.38
CA VAL A 304 14.47 12.30 9.73
C VAL A 304 14.62 13.53 10.61
N SER A 305 13.61 13.82 11.43
CA SER A 305 13.64 14.94 12.37
C SER A 305 14.09 14.54 13.77
N SER A 306 13.89 13.28 14.15
CA SER A 306 14.29 12.74 15.43
C SER A 306 14.81 11.31 15.26
N VAL A 307 15.86 10.97 16.00
CA VAL A 307 16.46 9.63 16.09
C VAL A 307 16.58 9.24 17.55
N CYS A 308 16.31 7.98 17.85
CA CYS A 308 16.30 7.47 19.21
C CYS A 308 17.20 6.25 19.36
N ALA A 309 17.60 5.98 20.60
CA ALA A 309 18.19 4.73 21.01
C ALA A 309 17.73 4.38 22.44
N ASP A 310 17.45 3.10 22.68
CA ASP A 310 17.20 2.52 24.00
C ASP A 310 18.05 1.26 24.11
N VAL A 311 19.12 1.31 24.90
CA VAL A 311 20.16 0.28 24.95
C VAL A 311 20.48 -0.05 26.39
N SER A 312 20.42 -1.34 26.76
CA SER A 312 20.83 -1.81 28.08
C SER A 312 22.35 -1.87 28.23
N GLU A 313 22.83 -1.75 29.46
CA GLU A 313 24.27 -1.83 29.74
C GLU A 313 24.89 -3.19 29.36
N PHE A 314 24.08 -4.25 29.32
CA PHE A 314 24.47 -5.60 28.89
C PHE A 314 24.04 -5.96 27.45
N HIS A 315 23.67 -4.98 26.62
CA HIS A 315 23.31 -5.25 25.23
C HIS A 315 24.47 -5.97 24.51
N PRO A 316 24.24 -7.18 23.96
CA PRO A 316 25.30 -7.93 23.28
C PRO A 316 25.76 -7.15 22.04
N SER A 317 27.07 -6.96 21.89
CA SER A 317 27.66 -6.35 20.69
C SER A 317 28.35 -7.43 19.86
N ILE A 318 27.64 -7.97 18.87
CA ILE A 318 28.16 -9.03 18.00
C ILE A 318 28.91 -8.37 16.83
N LYS A 319 30.20 -8.69 16.68
CA LYS A 319 31.06 -8.12 15.63
C LYS A 319 30.98 -8.89 14.31
N ASN A 320 30.80 -10.21 14.36
CA ASN A 320 30.75 -11.10 13.20
C ASN A 320 29.53 -12.04 13.30
N TRP A 321 28.74 -12.12 12.23
CA TRP A 321 27.64 -13.08 12.06
C TRP A 321 28.11 -14.48 11.62
N GLN A 322 29.43 -14.72 11.58
CA GLN A 322 29.97 -16.05 11.29
C GLN A 322 29.78 -16.94 12.50
N THR A 323 28.70 -17.70 12.49
CA THR A 323 28.51 -18.86 13.35
C THR A 323 29.50 -19.94 12.88
N GLU A 324 30.77 -19.85 13.27
CA GLU A 324 31.66 -21.00 13.14
C GLU A 324 31.30 -22.02 14.22
N SER A 325 31.03 -23.24 13.76
CA SER A 325 30.57 -24.42 14.49
C SER A 325 31.55 -24.98 15.52
N SER A 326 32.50 -24.18 16.03
CA SER A 326 33.53 -24.62 16.95
C SER A 326 33.44 -23.84 18.26
N GLY A 327 32.63 -24.38 19.18
CA GLY A 327 32.94 -24.63 20.59
C GLY A 327 33.49 -23.56 21.54
N GLU A 328 33.98 -22.40 21.11
CA GLU A 328 34.69 -21.49 22.02
C GLU A 328 34.80 -20.04 21.48
N ALA A 329 33.69 -19.46 21.02
CA ALA A 329 33.62 -18.01 20.89
C ALA A 329 33.40 -17.39 22.27
N LYS A 330 34.47 -17.03 23.01
CA LYS A 330 34.34 -16.11 24.14
C LYS A 330 33.78 -14.80 23.58
N PRO A 331 32.55 -14.37 23.91
CA PRO A 331 32.10 -13.06 23.48
C PRO A 331 33.02 -12.05 24.16
N GLU A 332 33.87 -11.36 23.39
CA GLU A 332 34.51 -10.15 23.89
C GLU A 332 33.38 -9.21 24.31
N LEU A 333 33.16 -9.10 25.62
CA LEU A 333 32.10 -8.28 26.22
C LEU A 333 32.49 -6.80 26.01
N ARG A 334 32.39 -6.30 24.78
CA ARG A 334 32.58 -4.88 24.51
C ARG A 334 31.43 -4.12 25.17
N ARG A 335 31.78 -3.07 25.93
CA ARG A 335 30.82 -2.15 26.55
C ARG A 335 29.78 -1.74 25.52
N SER A 336 28.51 -1.93 25.86
CA SER A 336 27.35 -1.54 25.05
C SER A 336 27.48 -0.07 24.65
N LYS A 337 27.05 0.27 23.42
CA LYS A 337 27.13 1.65 22.93
C LYS A 337 25.77 2.10 22.43
N VAL A 338 25.44 3.35 22.75
CA VAL A 338 24.39 4.09 22.08
C VAL A 338 24.91 4.54 20.74
N HIS A 339 24.15 4.29 19.68
CA HIS A 339 24.46 4.74 18.32
C HIS A 339 23.36 5.66 17.81
N LEU A 340 23.72 6.90 17.48
CA LEU A 340 22.84 7.90 16.88
C LEU A 340 23.33 8.24 15.48
N ARG A 341 22.40 8.31 14.51
CA ARG A 341 22.71 8.62 13.12
C ARG A 341 21.59 9.41 12.45
N CYS A 342 21.86 10.67 12.12
CA CYS A 342 21.00 11.47 11.27
C CYS A 342 21.14 11.09 9.78
N ALA A 343 20.22 11.57 8.94
CA ALA A 343 20.29 11.33 7.50
C ALA A 343 21.52 12.03 6.86
N PRO A 344 21.93 11.62 5.64
CA PRO A 344 22.91 12.37 4.84
C PRO A 344 22.55 13.86 4.78
N GLY A 345 23.54 14.76 4.92
CA GLY A 345 23.32 16.22 4.95
C GLY A 345 22.79 16.80 6.27
N GLN A 346 22.42 15.95 7.24
CA GLN A 346 21.96 16.39 8.56
C GLN A 346 22.99 16.12 9.65
N SER A 347 22.92 16.90 10.73
CA SER A 347 23.63 16.70 11.99
C SER A 347 22.65 16.67 13.16
N ILE A 348 23.06 16.03 14.26
CA ILE A 348 22.34 16.11 15.53
C ILE A 348 22.38 17.57 15.98
N SER A 349 21.23 18.21 16.10
CA SER A 349 21.13 19.62 16.48
C SER A 349 20.78 19.83 17.94
N ALA A 350 20.05 18.88 18.53
CA ALA A 350 19.69 18.92 19.95
C ALA A 350 19.49 17.50 20.50
N ILE A 351 19.58 17.37 21.82
CA ILE A 351 19.15 16.19 22.56
C ILE A 351 17.86 16.56 23.29
N LYS A 352 16.74 15.99 22.86
CA LYS A 352 15.41 16.25 23.42
C LYS A 352 15.19 15.53 24.74
N PHE A 353 15.76 14.33 24.87
CA PHE A 353 15.70 13.53 26.08
C PHE A 353 16.95 12.65 26.19
N ALA A 354 17.48 12.47 27.40
CA ALA A 354 18.49 11.46 27.69
C ALA A 354 18.38 11.01 29.15
N SER A 355 18.36 9.69 29.36
CA SER A 355 18.36 9.09 30.70
C SER A 355 19.18 7.81 30.71
N PHE A 356 20.21 7.77 31.56
CA PHE A 356 20.90 6.57 31.99
C PHE A 356 20.35 6.14 33.36
N GLY A 357 19.71 4.98 33.41
CA GLY A 357 19.01 4.50 34.61
C GLY A 357 17.89 3.54 34.24
N THR A 358 16.68 3.78 34.75
CA THR A 358 15.49 2.97 34.47
C THR A 358 14.40 3.75 33.71
N PRO A 359 14.67 4.31 32.53
CA PRO A 359 13.66 5.05 31.77
C PRO A 359 12.51 4.14 31.32
N SER A 360 11.34 4.75 31.13
CA SER A 360 10.11 4.13 30.58
C SER A 360 9.70 4.80 29.27
N GLY A 361 8.69 4.25 28.61
CA GLY A 361 8.17 4.77 27.35
C GLY A 361 8.92 4.29 26.11
N THR A 362 8.63 4.91 24.96
CA THR A 362 9.26 4.60 23.68
C THR A 362 9.73 5.89 22.99
N CYS A 363 10.39 5.78 21.84
CA CYS A 363 10.89 6.94 21.10
C CYS A 363 9.78 7.99 20.86
N GLY A 364 9.99 9.21 21.37
CA GLY A 364 9.02 10.31 21.31
C GLY A 364 8.17 10.48 22.58
N SER A 365 8.10 9.45 23.44
CA SER A 365 7.38 9.43 24.72
C SER A 365 8.22 8.88 25.87
N PHE A 366 9.55 9.02 25.77
CA PHE A 366 10.43 8.58 26.85
C PHE A 366 10.19 9.40 28.11
N GLU A 367 10.17 8.71 29.24
CA GLU A 367 10.02 9.30 30.55
C GLU A 367 11.21 8.92 31.44
N GLN A 368 11.60 9.85 32.29
CA GLN A 368 12.60 9.60 33.31
C GLN A 368 12.00 8.65 34.36
N GLY A 369 12.72 7.57 34.70
CA GLY A 369 12.33 6.71 35.81
C GLY A 369 12.96 7.12 37.13
N GLU A 370 12.59 6.41 38.19
CA GLU A 370 13.07 6.62 39.57
C GLU A 370 14.61 6.58 39.67
N CYS A 371 15.27 5.72 38.90
CA CYS A 371 16.71 5.74 38.75
C CYS A 371 17.12 6.53 37.50
N HIS A 372 17.90 7.58 37.71
CA HIS A 372 18.41 8.45 36.65
C HIS A 372 19.74 9.12 37.04
N SER A 373 20.72 9.10 36.13
CA SER A 373 21.93 9.91 36.26
C SER A 373 21.70 11.34 35.75
N THR A 374 21.96 12.33 36.62
CA THR A 374 21.90 13.77 36.27
C THR A 374 22.89 14.19 35.17
N LYS A 375 23.90 13.37 34.85
CA LYS A 375 24.86 13.64 33.75
C LYS A 375 24.38 13.12 32.39
N SER A 376 23.26 12.40 32.33
CA SER A 376 22.74 11.78 31.10
C SER A 376 22.66 12.78 29.94
N GLN A 377 22.03 13.93 30.18
CA GLN A 377 21.86 14.97 29.18
C GLN A 377 23.21 15.51 28.67
N THR A 378 24.09 15.96 29.57
CA THR A 378 25.40 16.54 29.22
C THR A 378 26.31 15.57 28.46
N VAL A 379 26.21 14.27 28.75
CA VAL A 379 27.00 13.24 28.05
C VAL A 379 26.56 13.09 26.59
N LEU A 380 25.24 13.03 26.37
CA LEU A 380 24.67 12.88 25.03
C LEU A 380 24.75 14.18 24.22
N GLU A 381 24.77 15.35 24.84
CA GLU A 381 24.96 16.64 24.16
C GLU A 381 26.30 16.74 23.42
N LYS A 382 27.31 15.94 23.78
CA LYS A 382 28.56 15.80 23.01
C LYS A 382 28.38 15.22 21.60
N CYS A 383 27.18 14.75 21.28
CA CYS A 383 26.78 14.30 19.96
C CYS A 383 26.29 15.44 19.06
N ILE A 384 25.98 16.61 19.61
CA ILE A 384 25.52 17.78 18.84
C ILE A 384 26.60 18.21 17.83
N GLY A 385 26.17 18.59 16.63
CA GLY A 385 27.01 18.94 15.49
C GLY A 385 27.53 17.74 14.69
N LYS A 386 27.30 16.50 15.14
CA LYS A 386 27.76 15.29 14.44
C LYS A 386 26.61 14.63 13.70
N GLN A 387 26.87 14.16 12.48
CA GLN A 387 25.92 13.30 11.77
C GLN A 387 25.80 11.91 12.41
N ARG A 388 26.92 11.37 12.92
CA ARG A 388 27.00 10.07 13.58
C ARG A 388 27.67 10.24 14.94
N CYS A 389 27.06 9.67 15.97
CA CYS A 389 27.62 9.67 17.32
C CYS A 389 27.51 8.28 17.93
N ALA A 390 28.54 7.88 18.67
CA ALA A 390 28.52 6.67 19.47
C ALA A 390 29.04 6.96 20.87
N VAL A 391 28.28 6.58 21.89
CA VAL A 391 28.62 6.79 23.30
C VAL A 391 28.60 5.45 24.03
N ALA A 392 29.69 5.11 24.71
CA ALA A 392 29.75 3.88 25.49
C ALA A 392 28.94 4.00 26.79
N ILE A 393 28.17 2.96 27.08
CA ILE A 393 27.33 2.85 28.27
C ILE A 393 28.19 2.31 29.41
N SER A 394 28.53 3.18 30.34
CA SER A 394 29.22 2.81 31.57
C SER A 394 29.02 3.88 32.64
N PRO A 395 28.94 3.50 33.93
CA PRO A 395 28.90 4.44 35.06
C PRO A 395 29.93 5.57 34.95
N ASP A 396 31.18 5.26 34.56
CA ASP A 396 32.27 6.23 34.38
C ASP A 396 31.91 7.40 33.44
N ASN A 397 31.21 7.10 32.34
CA ASN A 397 30.84 8.10 31.35
C ASN A 397 29.67 8.96 31.83
N PHE A 398 28.78 8.37 32.63
CA PHE A 398 27.54 8.97 33.11
C PHE A 398 27.64 9.47 34.55
N GLY A 399 28.85 9.71 35.07
CA GLY A 399 29.05 10.35 36.37
C GLY A 399 28.77 9.47 37.60
N GLY A 400 28.79 8.14 37.43
CA GLY A 400 28.58 7.17 38.50
C GLY A 400 27.46 6.17 38.18
N ASP A 401 27.27 5.20 39.09
CA ASP A 401 26.13 4.28 39.05
C ASP A 401 24.94 4.93 39.77
N PRO A 402 23.87 5.34 39.06
CA PRO A 402 22.73 6.00 39.67
C PRO A 402 21.87 5.05 40.53
N CYS A 403 21.97 3.73 40.34
CA CYS A 403 21.25 2.74 41.11
C CYS A 403 21.99 1.38 41.14
N PRO A 404 22.80 1.14 42.19
CA PRO A 404 23.49 -0.14 42.36
C PRO A 404 22.52 -1.32 42.33
N ASN A 405 22.96 -2.45 41.75
CA ASN A 405 22.21 -3.71 41.63
C ASN A 405 20.92 -3.65 40.78
N VAL A 406 20.61 -2.52 40.15
CA VAL A 406 19.49 -2.38 39.20
C VAL A 406 20.06 -2.37 37.79
N MET A 407 19.48 -3.13 36.85
CA MET A 407 19.93 -3.09 35.46
C MET A 407 19.61 -1.73 34.83
N LYS A 408 20.63 -1.07 34.28
CA LYS A 408 20.51 0.26 33.68
C LYS A 408 20.42 0.20 32.15
N ARG A 409 19.76 1.20 31.60
CA ARG A 409 19.64 1.45 30.17
C ARG A 409 19.90 2.92 29.88
N VAL A 410 20.38 3.21 28.68
CA VAL A 410 20.40 4.58 28.13
C VAL A 410 19.28 4.70 27.12
N ALA A 411 18.29 5.52 27.44
CA ALA A 411 17.29 5.99 26.49
C ALA A 411 17.64 7.43 26.07
N VAL A 412 17.64 7.70 24.77
CA VAL A 412 17.94 9.02 24.19
C VAL A 412 17.03 9.31 23.01
N GLU A 413 16.58 10.55 22.91
CA GLU A 413 15.93 11.13 21.74
C GLU A 413 16.73 12.36 21.29
N ALA A 414 17.20 12.34 20.05
CA ALA A 414 18.02 13.39 19.46
C ALA A 414 17.33 13.97 18.22
N VAL A 415 17.35 15.30 18.11
CA VAL A 415 16.79 16.03 16.96
C VAL A 415 17.86 16.12 15.86
N CYS A 416 17.45 15.88 14.63
CA CYS A 416 18.28 16.03 13.43
C CYS A 416 17.79 17.23 12.62
N SER A 417 18.72 18.08 12.19
CA SER A 417 18.45 19.18 11.26
C SER A 417 19.51 19.19 10.16
N PRO A 418 19.26 19.88 9.02
CA PRO A 418 20.32 20.18 8.07
C PRO A 418 21.54 20.75 8.79
N GLY A 419 22.74 20.27 8.42
CA GLY A 419 23.98 20.83 8.95
C GLY A 419 24.13 22.27 8.48
N THR A 420 24.50 23.17 9.40
CA THR A 420 24.90 24.54 9.09
C THR A 420 26.25 24.59 8.42
#